data_AF-A0A852TR10-F1
#
_entry.id   AF-A0A852TR10-F1
#
_cell.length_a   1.000
_cell.length_b   1.000
_cell.length_c   1.000
_cell.angle_alpha   90.00
_cell.angle_beta   90.00
_cell.angle_gamma   90.00
#
_symmetry.space_group_name_H-M   'P 1'
#
loop_
_entity.id
_entity.type
_entity.pdbx_description
1 polymer ?
#
loop_
_entity_poly.entity_id
_entity_poly.type
_entity_poly.pdbx_seq_one_letter_code
_entity_poly.pdbx_strand_id
1 'polypeptide(L)'
;MSGTDDVDHIKHLAIALIDAYVNKDRDAVESAVEGVTAADGVDDATSELKVFATFLTRRVQETGVVWKPADSREAVARAVADLLPPEVEFAVISAWEAYSVGEHAIAERFTQGDPLIFMHMLAAFSAAIGQAIYSPTELLSTLRIASGIAE
;
A
#
# COMPACT_ATOMS: atom_id res chain seq x y z
N MET A 1 3.44 3.85 -27.71
CA MET A 1 3.95 4.86 -26.77
C MET A 1 2.93 5.15 -25.67
N SER A 2 1.64 5.41 -25.97
CA SER A 2 0.59 5.61 -24.95
C SER A 2 0.55 4.54 -23.83
N GLY A 3 0.56 3.24 -24.16
CA GLY A 3 0.40 2.20 -23.13
C GLY A 3 1.57 2.02 -22.16
N THR A 4 2.75 2.58 -22.45
CA THR A 4 3.87 2.58 -21.49
C THR A 4 3.76 3.77 -20.55
N ASP A 5 3.38 4.92 -21.09
CA ASP A 5 3.14 6.14 -20.32
C ASP A 5 1.98 5.95 -19.32
N ASP A 6 0.93 5.22 -19.70
CA ASP A 6 -0.21 4.90 -18.83
C ASP A 6 0.20 3.97 -17.65
N VAL A 7 1.02 2.95 -17.91
CA VAL A 7 1.53 2.04 -16.88
C VAL A 7 2.46 2.77 -15.90
N ASP A 8 3.35 3.61 -16.42
CA ASP A 8 4.26 4.38 -15.58
C ASP A 8 3.49 5.42 -14.76
N HIS A 9 2.42 6.01 -15.30
CA HIS A 9 1.52 6.88 -14.54
C HIS A 9 0.88 6.16 -13.35
N ILE A 10 0.35 4.94 -13.54
CA ILE A 10 -0.21 4.15 -12.44
C ILE A 10 0.82 3.84 -11.35
N LYS A 11 2.06 3.49 -11.73
CA LYS A 11 3.13 3.26 -10.75
C LYS A 11 3.44 4.51 -9.95
N HIS A 12 3.46 5.69 -10.58
CA HIS A 12 3.63 6.96 -9.88
C HIS A 12 2.50 7.20 -8.86
N LEU A 13 1.25 6.95 -9.24
CA LEU A 13 0.10 7.09 -8.35
C LEU A 13 0.14 6.09 -7.17
N ALA A 14 0.50 4.84 -7.42
CA ALA A 14 0.67 3.83 -6.37
C ALA A 14 1.78 4.22 -5.37
N ILE A 15 2.91 4.74 -5.87
CA ILE A 15 3.99 5.25 -5.01
C ILE A 15 3.57 6.51 -4.27
N ALA A 16 2.80 7.41 -4.89
CA ALA A 16 2.26 8.60 -4.23
C ALA A 16 1.33 8.24 -3.07
N LEU A 17 0.50 7.20 -3.24
CA LEU A 17 -0.35 6.70 -2.15
C LEU A 17 0.48 6.15 -0.99
N ILE A 18 1.56 5.39 -1.27
CA ILE A 18 2.49 4.93 -0.23
C ILE A 18 3.15 6.13 0.47
N ASP A 19 3.61 7.13 -0.29
CA ASP A 19 4.24 8.35 0.24
C ASP A 19 3.29 9.11 1.20
N ALA A 20 2.03 9.25 0.82
CA ALA A 20 1.01 9.87 1.66
C ALA A 20 0.84 9.14 3.01
N TYR A 21 0.80 7.81 3.00
CA TYR A 21 0.79 7.00 4.22
C TYR A 21 2.08 7.12 5.05
N VAL A 22 3.23 7.22 4.37
CA VAL A 22 4.51 7.41 5.04
C VAL A 22 4.55 8.73 5.81
N ASN A 23 4.08 9.81 5.19
CA ASN A 23 4.08 11.15 5.78
C ASN A 23 2.88 11.46 6.66
N LYS A 24 1.92 10.54 6.80
CA LYS A 24 0.67 10.76 7.54
C LYS A 24 -0.12 11.95 7.02
N ASP A 25 -0.13 12.10 5.71
CA ASP A 25 -0.79 13.21 5.03
C ASP A 25 -2.13 12.74 4.46
N ARG A 26 -3.21 13.12 5.15
CA ARG A 26 -4.57 12.75 4.79
C ARG A 26 -5.00 13.35 3.44
N ASP A 27 -4.63 14.59 3.17
CA ASP A 27 -5.01 15.28 1.94
C ASP A 27 -4.27 14.66 0.74
N ALA A 28 -3.01 14.25 0.94
CA ALA A 28 -2.26 13.51 -0.06
C ALA A 28 -2.83 12.09 -0.31
N VAL A 29 -3.36 11.42 0.72
CA VAL A 29 -4.05 10.12 0.55
C VAL A 29 -5.27 10.31 -0.34
N GLU A 30 -6.11 11.32 -0.05
CA GLU A 30 -7.29 11.62 -0.85
C GLU A 30 -6.93 11.97 -2.30
N SER A 31 -5.95 12.85 -2.51
CA SER A 31 -5.49 13.24 -3.84
C SER A 31 -4.92 12.07 -4.64
N ALA A 32 -4.16 11.16 -4.02
CA ALA A 32 -3.64 9.98 -4.70
C ALA A 32 -4.77 9.01 -5.11
N VAL A 33 -5.77 8.81 -4.24
CA VAL A 33 -6.95 7.98 -4.56
C VAL A 33 -7.77 8.59 -5.70
N GLU A 34 -7.98 9.91 -5.68
CA GLU A 34 -8.64 10.63 -6.77
C GLU A 34 -7.88 10.45 -8.09
N GLY A 35 -6.55 10.55 -8.07
CA GLY A 35 -5.72 10.32 -9.26
C GLY A 35 -5.86 8.90 -9.82
N VAL A 36 -5.83 7.89 -8.96
CA VAL A 36 -6.02 6.48 -9.37
C VAL A 36 -7.42 6.25 -9.94
N THR A 37 -8.45 6.76 -9.28
CA THR A 37 -9.84 6.58 -9.72
C THR A 37 -10.13 7.33 -11.01
N ALA A 38 -9.61 8.54 -11.19
CA ALA A 38 -9.75 9.31 -12.43
C ALA A 38 -9.07 8.64 -13.64
N ALA A 39 -8.04 7.82 -13.40
CA ALA A 39 -7.36 7.04 -14.43
C ALA A 39 -8.02 5.67 -14.69
N ASP A 40 -9.18 5.35 -14.07
CA ASP A 40 -9.78 4.02 -14.05
C ASP A 40 -8.78 2.91 -13.62
N GLY A 41 -7.79 3.29 -12.79
CA GLY A 41 -6.57 2.52 -12.55
C GLY A 41 -6.54 1.75 -11.24
N VAL A 42 -7.68 1.55 -10.56
CA VAL A 42 -7.73 0.94 -9.21
C VAL A 42 -7.16 -0.48 -9.20
N ASP A 43 -7.50 -1.30 -10.19
CA ASP A 43 -7.03 -2.68 -10.29
C ASP A 43 -5.52 -2.76 -10.61
N ASP A 44 -5.05 -1.88 -11.49
CA ASP A 44 -3.64 -1.79 -11.88
C ASP A 44 -2.79 -1.27 -10.71
N ALA A 45 -3.23 -0.20 -10.03
CA ALA A 45 -2.57 0.33 -8.84
C ALA A 45 -2.53 -0.72 -7.71
N THR A 46 -3.63 -1.44 -7.50
CA THR A 46 -3.68 -2.55 -6.53
C THR A 46 -2.68 -3.65 -6.89
N SER A 47 -2.50 -3.95 -8.18
CA SER A 47 -1.53 -4.93 -8.66
C SER A 47 -0.09 -4.48 -8.41
N GLU A 48 0.24 -3.22 -8.69
CA GLU A 48 1.55 -2.63 -8.36
C GLU A 48 1.82 -2.65 -6.85
N LEU A 49 0.83 -2.30 -6.03
CA LEU A 49 0.95 -2.36 -4.57
C LEU A 49 1.20 -3.78 -4.05
N LYS A 50 0.63 -4.83 -4.67
CA LYS A 50 0.96 -6.23 -4.34
C LYS A 50 2.42 -6.55 -4.63
N VAL A 51 2.94 -6.05 -5.74
CA VAL A 51 4.36 -6.21 -6.11
C VAL A 51 5.26 -5.53 -5.08
N PHE A 52 4.95 -4.29 -4.71
CA PHE A 52 5.69 -3.55 -3.67
C PHE A 52 5.63 -4.24 -2.30
N ALA A 53 4.44 -4.65 -1.85
CA ALA A 53 4.26 -5.37 -0.61
C ALA A 53 5.12 -6.66 -0.56
N THR A 54 5.14 -7.41 -1.66
CA THR A 54 5.95 -8.64 -1.77
C THR A 54 7.44 -8.34 -1.77
N PHE A 55 7.87 -7.34 -2.53
CA PHE A 55 9.25 -6.88 -2.58
C PHE A 55 9.76 -6.44 -1.19
N LEU A 56 9.00 -5.60 -0.49
CA LEU A 56 9.38 -5.08 0.83
C LEU A 56 9.38 -6.19 1.89
N THR A 57 8.41 -7.11 1.84
CA THR A 57 8.39 -8.29 2.73
C THR A 57 9.67 -9.11 2.59
N ARG A 58 10.11 -9.37 1.35
CA ARG A 58 11.36 -10.07 1.09
C ARG A 58 12.57 -9.28 1.60
N ARG A 59 12.59 -7.95 1.40
CA ARG A 59 13.68 -7.10 1.91
C ARG A 59 13.80 -7.15 3.42
N VAL A 60 12.69 -7.04 4.14
CA VAL A 60 12.68 -7.17 5.61
C VAL A 60 13.25 -8.52 6.05
N GLN A 61 12.85 -9.61 5.40
CA GLN A 61 13.39 -10.95 5.69
C GLN A 61 14.91 -11.04 5.44
N GLU A 62 15.42 -10.39 4.40
CA GLU A 62 16.86 -10.35 4.08
C GLU A 62 17.68 -9.55 5.11
N THR A 63 17.09 -8.54 5.77
CA THR A 63 17.77 -7.75 6.82
C THR A 63 17.90 -8.49 8.16
N GLY A 64 17.23 -9.62 8.34
CA GLY A 64 17.17 -10.35 9.62
C GLY A 64 16.23 -9.72 10.65
N VAL A 65 15.48 -8.68 10.29
CA VAL A 65 14.40 -8.13 11.12
C VAL A 65 13.27 -9.16 11.24
N VAL A 66 12.93 -9.53 12.47
CA VAL A 66 11.81 -10.43 12.74
C VAL A 66 10.51 -9.64 12.66
N TRP A 67 9.74 -9.86 11.59
CA TRP A 67 8.42 -9.26 11.39
C TRP A 67 7.33 -10.30 11.59
N LYS A 68 6.65 -10.28 12.75
CA LYS A 68 5.58 -11.22 13.06
C LYS A 68 4.24 -10.73 12.49
N PRO A 69 3.26 -11.62 12.27
CA PRO A 69 1.91 -11.21 11.89
C PRO A 69 1.27 -10.18 12.84
N ALA A 70 1.54 -10.29 14.15
CA ALA A 70 1.06 -9.32 15.13
C ALA A 70 1.69 -7.92 14.93
N ASP A 71 3.00 -7.88 14.66
CA ASP A 71 3.72 -6.63 14.35
C ASP A 71 3.15 -6.00 13.09
N SER A 72 2.84 -6.82 12.09
CA SER A 72 2.20 -6.41 10.84
C SER A 72 0.81 -5.79 11.04
N ARG A 73 -0.03 -6.40 11.89
CA ARG A 73 -1.38 -5.90 12.21
C ARG A 73 -1.31 -4.54 12.90
N GLU A 74 -0.48 -4.44 13.93
CA GLU A 74 -0.32 -3.19 14.68
C GLU A 74 0.26 -2.08 13.80
N ALA A 75 1.23 -2.44 12.95
CA ALA A 75 1.85 -1.49 12.04
C ALA A 75 0.84 -0.94 11.01
N VAL A 76 -0.03 -1.79 10.43
CA VAL A 76 -1.10 -1.33 9.54
C VAL A 76 -2.14 -0.50 10.27
N ALA A 77 -2.58 -0.89 11.46
CA ALA A 77 -3.53 -0.09 12.25
C ALA A 77 -2.97 1.31 12.55
N ARG A 78 -1.70 1.40 12.97
CA ARG A 78 -1.00 2.69 13.12
C ARG A 78 -0.81 3.42 11.80
N ALA A 79 -0.66 2.69 10.69
CA ALA A 79 -0.48 3.26 9.35
C ALA A 79 -1.71 4.06 8.93
N VAL A 80 -2.91 3.52 9.15
CA VAL A 80 -4.18 4.10 8.71
C VAL A 80 -4.86 5.04 9.70
N ALA A 81 -4.50 4.97 10.98
CA ALA A 81 -5.12 5.77 12.04
C ALA A 81 -5.21 7.25 11.68
N ASP A 82 -6.41 7.82 11.79
CA ASP A 82 -6.76 9.22 11.53
C ASP A 82 -6.58 9.69 10.06
N LEU A 83 -6.20 8.80 9.13
CA LEU A 83 -6.05 9.11 7.71
C LEU A 83 -7.25 8.69 6.86
N LEU A 84 -8.09 7.81 7.37
CA LEU A 84 -9.26 7.27 6.67
C LEU A 84 -10.54 7.56 7.44
N PRO A 85 -11.70 7.57 6.77
CA PRO A 85 -12.99 7.51 7.46
C PRO A 85 -13.04 6.28 8.38
N PRO A 86 -13.67 6.35 9.57
CA PRO A 86 -13.65 5.26 10.55
C PRO A 86 -14.10 3.90 10.01
N GLU A 87 -15.07 3.89 9.12
CA GLU A 87 -15.62 2.68 8.49
C GLU A 87 -14.60 2.03 7.55
N VAL A 88 -13.86 2.85 6.79
CA VAL A 88 -12.80 2.41 5.88
C VAL A 88 -11.59 1.95 6.68
N GLU A 89 -11.22 2.68 7.74
CA GLU A 89 -10.14 2.30 8.66
C GLU A 89 -10.40 0.90 9.25
N PHE A 90 -11.60 0.69 9.79
CA PHE A 90 -12.01 -0.60 10.34
C PHE A 90 -11.95 -1.72 9.30
N ALA A 91 -12.45 -1.47 8.09
CA ALA A 91 -12.46 -2.45 7.03
C ALA A 91 -11.03 -2.81 6.58
N VAL A 92 -10.14 -1.82 6.43
CA VAL A 92 -8.73 -2.04 6.09
C VAL A 92 -8.02 -2.90 7.14
N ILE A 93 -8.18 -2.57 8.43
CA ILE A 93 -7.54 -3.31 9.53
C ILE A 93 -8.06 -4.76 9.58
N SER A 94 -9.38 -4.94 9.46
CA SER A 94 -10.01 -6.26 9.51
C SER A 94 -9.65 -7.12 8.30
N ALA A 95 -9.64 -6.52 7.10
CA ALA A 95 -9.20 -7.18 5.88
C ALA A 95 -7.73 -7.59 5.97
N TRP A 96 -6.85 -6.72 6.49
CA TRP A 96 -5.43 -7.03 6.66
C TRP A 96 -5.21 -8.18 7.65
N GLU A 97 -5.91 -8.15 8.78
CA GLU A 97 -5.82 -9.19 9.80
C GLU A 97 -6.07 -10.57 9.21
N ALA A 98 -7.18 -10.73 8.47
CA ALA A 98 -7.50 -11.98 7.77
C ALA A 98 -6.51 -12.29 6.63
N TYR A 99 -6.16 -11.28 5.81
CA TYR A 99 -5.27 -11.46 4.65
C TYR A 99 -3.88 -11.95 5.06
N SER A 100 -3.33 -11.38 6.14
CA SER A 100 -1.97 -11.67 6.63
C SER A 100 -1.78 -13.11 7.14
N VAL A 101 -2.87 -13.80 7.48
CA VAL A 101 -2.86 -15.21 7.93
C VAL A 101 -3.37 -16.18 6.87
N GLY A 102 -3.58 -15.71 5.62
CA GLY A 102 -4.02 -16.52 4.49
C GLY A 102 -5.54 -16.73 4.39
N GLU A 103 -6.34 -16.07 5.21
CA GLU A 103 -7.81 -16.12 5.17
C GLU A 103 -8.37 -15.16 4.10
N HIS A 104 -7.95 -15.33 2.84
CA HIS A 104 -8.26 -14.39 1.75
C HIS A 104 -9.77 -14.21 1.51
N ALA A 105 -10.57 -15.27 1.63
CA ALA A 105 -12.03 -15.20 1.48
C ALA A 105 -12.71 -14.39 2.61
N ILE A 106 -12.11 -14.36 3.81
CA ILE A 106 -12.59 -13.53 4.92
C ILE A 106 -12.16 -12.08 4.71
N ALA A 107 -10.91 -11.86 4.28
CA ALA A 107 -10.41 -10.54 3.94
C ALA A 107 -11.30 -9.85 2.88
N GLU A 108 -11.68 -10.58 1.83
CA GLU A 108 -12.57 -10.09 0.77
C GLU A 108 -13.97 -9.73 1.28
N ARG A 109 -14.48 -10.44 2.30
CA ARG A 109 -15.78 -10.08 2.90
C ARG A 109 -15.74 -8.75 3.64
N PHE A 110 -14.61 -8.42 4.26
CA PHE A 110 -14.45 -7.13 4.94
C PHE A 110 -14.39 -5.94 3.99
N THR A 111 -14.03 -6.15 2.71
CA THR A 111 -14.06 -5.07 1.71
C THR A 111 -15.48 -4.75 1.24
N GLN A 112 -16.47 -5.62 1.49
CA GLN A 112 -17.85 -5.45 1.01
C GLN A 112 -17.97 -5.16 -0.50
N GLY A 113 -16.97 -5.58 -1.29
CA GLY A 113 -16.90 -5.31 -2.72
C GLY A 113 -16.34 -3.93 -3.10
N ASP A 114 -15.90 -3.11 -2.15
CA ASP A 114 -15.19 -1.87 -2.43
C ASP A 114 -13.70 -2.17 -2.72
N PRO A 115 -13.23 -1.96 -3.96
CA PRO A 115 -11.86 -2.24 -4.34
C PRO A 115 -10.84 -1.28 -3.68
N LEU A 116 -11.27 -0.09 -3.25
CA LEU A 116 -10.40 0.89 -2.61
C LEU A 116 -9.88 0.40 -1.26
N ILE A 117 -10.66 -0.40 -0.53
CA ILE A 117 -10.23 -0.96 0.76
C ILE A 117 -8.98 -1.82 0.58
N PHE A 118 -8.94 -2.65 -0.46
CA PHE A 118 -7.78 -3.51 -0.70
C PHE A 118 -6.55 -2.71 -1.15
N MET A 119 -6.78 -1.65 -1.93
CA MET A 119 -5.74 -0.70 -2.33
C MET A 119 -5.14 0.02 -1.12
N HIS A 120 -5.98 0.62 -0.27
CA HIS A 120 -5.56 1.26 0.99
C HIS A 120 -4.81 0.29 1.90
N MET A 121 -5.32 -0.93 2.04
CA MET A 121 -4.70 -1.98 2.85
C MET A 121 -3.26 -2.27 2.41
N LEU A 122 -3.01 -2.44 1.11
CA LEU A 122 -1.68 -2.74 0.58
C LEU A 122 -0.74 -1.54 0.64
N ALA A 123 -1.24 -0.33 0.40
CA ALA A 123 -0.45 0.89 0.48
C ALA A 123 -0.01 1.17 1.93
N ALA A 124 -0.94 1.07 2.88
CA ALA A 124 -0.67 1.21 4.30
C ALA A 124 0.34 0.15 4.79
N PHE A 125 0.17 -1.11 4.37
CA PHE A 125 1.14 -2.16 4.68
C PHE A 125 2.51 -1.85 4.11
N SER A 126 2.60 -1.47 2.83
CA SER A 126 3.86 -1.13 2.16
C SER A 126 4.57 0.04 2.84
N ALA A 127 3.84 1.07 3.23
CA ALA A 127 4.39 2.19 4.01
C ALA A 127 4.94 1.71 5.37
N ALA A 128 4.19 0.87 6.08
CA ALA A 128 4.54 0.41 7.41
C ALA A 128 5.75 -0.53 7.41
N ILE A 129 5.76 -1.55 6.54
CA ILE A 129 6.88 -2.50 6.42
C ILE A 129 8.12 -1.83 5.80
N GLY A 130 7.94 -0.89 4.88
CA GLY A 130 9.03 -0.12 4.29
C GLY A 130 9.75 0.74 5.32
N GLN A 131 9.02 1.42 6.20
CA GLN A 131 9.59 2.23 7.29
C GLN A 131 10.31 1.40 8.36
N ALA A 132 10.13 0.08 8.38
CA ALA A 132 10.90 -0.79 9.27
C ALA A 132 12.38 -0.93 8.86
N ILE A 133 12.71 -0.63 7.60
CA ILE A 133 14.04 -0.88 7.01
C ILE A 133 14.63 0.31 6.24
N TYR A 134 13.81 1.30 5.88
CA TYR A 134 14.24 2.47 5.12
C TYR A 134 13.75 3.77 5.76
N SER A 135 14.52 4.84 5.61
CA SER A 135 13.96 6.19 5.79
C SER A 135 12.91 6.49 4.71
N PRO A 136 12.00 7.46 4.90
CA PRO A 136 10.98 7.83 3.91
C PRO A 136 11.54 8.04 2.49
N THR A 137 12.59 8.86 2.35
CA THR A 137 13.19 9.15 1.04
C THR A 137 13.84 7.93 0.39
N GLU A 138 14.49 7.08 1.18
CA GLU A 138 15.11 5.84 0.68
C GLU A 138 14.05 4.82 0.23
N LEU A 139 12.93 4.72 0.96
CA LEU A 139 11.82 3.86 0.60
C LEU A 139 11.28 4.22 -0.78
N LEU A 140 10.91 5.48 -0.99
CA LEU A 140 10.34 5.93 -2.27
C LEU A 140 11.33 5.78 -3.43
N SER A 141 12.60 6.12 -3.19
CA SER A 141 13.65 5.94 -4.19
C SER A 141 13.81 4.46 -4.56
N THR A 142 13.78 3.57 -3.57
CA THR A 142 13.85 2.12 -3.78
C THR A 142 12.64 1.60 -4.56
N LEU A 143 11.43 2.07 -4.27
CA LEU A 143 10.22 1.67 -4.99
C LEU A 143 10.23 2.14 -6.45
N ARG A 144 10.72 3.36 -6.74
CA ARG A 144 10.90 3.86 -8.11
C ARG A 144 11.89 3.02 -8.90
N ILE A 145 13.03 2.67 -8.28
CA ILE A 145 14.02 1.78 -8.90
C ILE A 145 13.43 0.39 -9.15
N ALA A 146 12.73 -0.18 -8.16
CA ALA A 146 12.13 -1.52 -8.27
C ALA A 146 11.01 -1.60 -9.34
N SER A 147 10.29 -0.50 -9.57
CA SER A 147 9.23 -0.41 -10.59
C SER A 147 9.73 0.01 -11.98
N GLY A 148 11.04 0.30 -12.11
CA GLY A 148 11.67 0.66 -13.38
C GLY A 148 11.33 2.06 -13.90
N ILE A 149 10.83 2.95 -13.03
CA ILE A 149 10.48 4.34 -13.38
C ILE A 149 11.49 5.37 -12.85
N ALA A 150 12.60 4.90 -12.28
CA ALA A 150 13.71 5.76 -11.91
C ALA A 150 14.45 6.21 -13.19
N GLU A 151 14.70 7.51 -13.32
CA GLU A 151 15.59 8.09 -14.34
C GLU A 151 17.05 7.68 -14.11
#